data_AF-A0A538EP98-F1
#
_entry.id   AF-A0A538EP98-F1
#
_cell.length_a   1.000
_cell.length_b   1.000
_cell.length_c   1.000
_cell.angle_alpha   90.00
_cell.angle_beta   90.00
_cell.angle_gamma   90.00
#
_symmetry.space_group_name_H-M   'P 1'
#
loop_
_entity.id
_entity.type
_entity.pdbx_description
1 polymer ?
#
loop_
_entity_poly.entity_id
_entity_poly.type
_entity_poly.pdbx_seq_one_letter_code
_entity_poly.pdbx_strand_id
1 'polypeptide(L)'
;MVAPLLVAGAVTLGVYLYGHEHTPDPGATLFGSQGADTLGLKSWLAAPVAFHCMAAYGVRGTDARIAVHSAAGCFMYGAVAAKILVVRTSRLPGWALPVAGGSLLTTVVVLWYTSALWDFNNFSVPLL
;
A
#
# COMPACT_ATOMS: atom_id res chain seq x y z
N MET A 1 7.59 8.40 -14.22
CA MET A 1 7.05 9.04 -12.98
C MET A 1 5.55 9.29 -13.05
N VAL A 2 5.00 9.70 -14.20
CA VAL A 2 3.57 10.10 -14.32
C VAL A 2 2.60 8.91 -14.33
N ALA A 3 2.95 7.80 -14.98
CA ALA A 3 2.08 6.61 -15.05
C ALA A 3 1.65 6.02 -13.68
N PRO A 4 2.57 5.78 -12.70
CA PRO A 4 2.16 5.27 -11.39
C PRO A 4 1.34 6.30 -10.59
N LEU A 5 1.59 7.59 -10.78
CA LEU A 5 0.81 8.66 -10.15
C LEU A 5 -0.60 8.77 -10.72
N LEU A 6 -0.78 8.57 -12.03
CA LEU A 6 -2.09 8.53 -12.67
C LEU A 6 -2.89 7.30 -12.22
N VAL A 7 -2.26 6.12 -12.17
CA VAL A 7 -2.90 4.90 -11.66
C VAL A 7 -3.29 5.06 -10.19
N ALA A 8 -2.38 5.60 -9.38
CA ALA A 8 -2.66 5.92 -7.98
C ALA A 8 -3.82 6.90 -7.80
N GLY A 9 -3.84 7.99 -8.59
CA GLY A 9 -4.90 8.97 -8.58
C GLY A 9 -6.24 8.35 -8.99
N ALA A 10 -6.25 7.55 -10.06
CA ALA A 10 -7.43 6.85 -10.54
C ALA A 10 -7.98 5.86 -9.51
N VAL A 11 -7.11 5.08 -8.85
CA VAL A 11 -7.55 4.12 -7.83
C VAL A 11 -8.02 4.85 -6.56
N THR A 12 -7.33 5.91 -6.14
CA THR A 12 -7.75 6.72 -4.98
C THR A 12 -9.13 7.33 -5.22
N LEU A 13 -9.34 7.89 -6.43
CA LEU A 13 -10.62 8.43 -6.85
C LEU A 13 -11.70 7.34 -6.90
N GLY A 14 -11.39 6.18 -7.49
CA GLY A 14 -12.31 5.05 -7.56
C GLY A 14 -12.74 4.53 -6.18
N VAL A 15 -11.80 4.38 -5.25
CA VAL A 15 -12.09 3.96 -3.86
C VAL A 15 -12.90 5.03 -3.13
N TYR A 16 -12.62 6.32 -3.36
CA TYR A 16 -13.37 7.42 -2.76
C TYR A 16 -14.83 7.44 -3.24
N LEU A 17 -15.05 7.34 -4.55
CA LEU A 17 -16.39 7.31 -5.13
C LEU A 17 -17.17 6.07 -4.67
N TYR A 18 -16.52 4.89 -4.69
CA TYR A 18 -17.13 3.66 -4.21
C TYR A 18 -17.54 3.76 -2.74
N GLY A 19 -16.68 4.31 -1.88
CA GLY A 19 -16.99 4.49 -0.45
C GLY A 19 -18.02 5.59 -0.16
N HIS A 20 -18.24 6.51 -1.10
CA HIS A 20 -19.30 7.51 -1.00
C HIS A 20 -20.67 6.90 -1.33
N GLU A 21 -20.72 5.97 -2.28
CA GLU A 21 -21.97 5.35 -2.75
C GLU A 21 -22.35 4.10 -1.95
N HIS A 22 -21.38 3.34 -1.42
CA HIS A 22 -21.64 2.13 -0.65
C HIS A 22 -21.47 2.36 0.86
N THR A 23 -22.56 2.23 1.62
CA THR A 23 -22.51 2.14 3.08
C THR A 23 -21.85 0.82 3.50
N PRO A 24 -20.72 0.83 4.23
CA PRO A 24 -20.09 -0.40 4.69
C PRO A 24 -21.03 -1.18 5.62
N ASP A 25 -21.25 -2.46 5.35
CA ASP A 25 -21.93 -3.37 6.28
C ASP A 25 -20.92 -3.87 7.33
N PRO A 26 -21.02 -3.45 8.60
CA PRO A 26 -20.11 -3.87 9.65
C PRO A 26 -20.27 -5.35 10.03
N GLY A 27 -21.39 -5.99 9.63
CA GLY A 27 -21.65 -7.41 9.85
C GLY A 27 -21.06 -8.33 8.77
N ALA A 28 -20.49 -7.77 7.70
CA ALA A 28 -19.86 -8.56 6.65
C ALA A 28 -18.62 -9.29 7.18
N THR A 29 -18.60 -10.62 7.01
CA THR A 29 -17.46 -11.46 7.41
C THR A 29 -16.59 -11.76 6.20
N LEU A 30 -15.25 -11.70 6.38
CA LEU A 30 -14.28 -12.18 5.40
C LEU A 30 -13.58 -13.40 5.99
N PHE A 31 -13.83 -14.60 5.44
CA PHE A 31 -13.34 -15.88 5.98
C PHE A 31 -13.76 -16.13 7.44
N GLY A 32 -14.98 -15.73 7.81
CA GLY A 32 -15.47 -15.83 9.18
C GLY A 32 -14.87 -14.83 10.17
N SER A 33 -13.99 -13.92 9.71
CA SER A 33 -13.47 -12.80 10.52
C SER A 33 -14.34 -11.55 10.36
N GLN A 34 -14.62 -10.86 11.48
CA GLN A 34 -15.37 -9.60 11.52
C GLN A 34 -14.74 -8.63 12.51
N GLY A 35 -14.98 -7.33 12.31
CA GLY A 35 -14.52 -6.29 13.24
C GLY A 35 -13.00 -6.32 13.48
N ALA A 36 -12.59 -6.48 14.75
CA ALA A 36 -11.19 -6.46 15.15
C ALA A 36 -10.40 -7.69 14.65
N ASP A 37 -11.05 -8.84 14.45
CA ASP A 37 -10.39 -10.08 14.03
C ASP A 37 -9.82 -9.98 12.61
N THR A 38 -10.43 -9.14 11.77
CA THR A 38 -9.93 -8.83 10.43
C THR A 38 -8.56 -8.14 10.47
N LEU A 39 -8.19 -7.43 11.54
CA LEU A 39 -6.84 -6.83 11.66
C LEU A 39 -5.77 -7.93 11.78
N GLY A 40 -6.04 -8.96 12.58
CA GLY A 40 -5.14 -10.09 12.74
C GLY A 40 -4.93 -10.81 11.41
N LEU A 41 -6.02 -11.11 10.69
CA LEU A 41 -5.97 -11.75 9.38
C LEU A 41 -5.11 -10.94 8.39
N LYS A 42 -5.35 -9.63 8.27
CA LYS A 42 -4.57 -8.73 7.40
C LYS A 42 -3.09 -8.73 7.76
N SER A 43 -2.77 -8.70 9.06
CA SER A 43 -1.38 -8.72 9.54
C SER A 43 -0.69 -10.03 9.16
N TRP A 44 -1.34 -11.17 9.36
CA TRP A 44 -0.82 -12.48 8.99
C TRP A 44 -0.56 -12.61 7.49
N LEU A 45 -1.47 -12.11 6.64
CA LEU A 45 -1.31 -12.11 5.18
C LEU A 45 -0.16 -11.20 4.72
N ALA A 46 0.07 -10.07 5.39
CA ALA A 46 1.10 -9.10 5.01
C ALA A 46 2.51 -9.48 5.50
N ALA A 47 2.62 -10.23 6.60
CA ALA A 47 3.90 -10.52 7.26
C ALA A 47 4.93 -11.27 6.37
N PRO A 48 4.57 -12.29 5.58
CA PRO A 48 5.55 -12.99 4.73
C PRO A 48 6.15 -12.09 3.65
N VAL A 49 5.32 -11.24 3.03
CA VAL A 49 5.76 -10.27 2.02
C VAL A 49 6.72 -9.27 2.63
N ALA A 50 6.39 -8.71 3.80
CA ALA A 50 7.26 -7.77 4.51
C ALA A 50 8.61 -8.42 4.89
N PHE A 51 8.59 -9.65 5.41
CA PHE A 51 9.80 -10.39 5.76
C PHE A 51 10.68 -10.63 4.53
N HIS A 52 10.09 -11.08 3.43
CA HIS A 52 10.82 -11.30 2.18
C HIS A 52 11.46 -10.00 1.66
N CYS A 53 10.73 -8.88 1.68
CA CYS A 53 11.26 -7.57 1.27
C CYS A 53 12.43 -7.11 2.15
N MET A 54 12.35 -7.30 3.48
CA MET A 54 13.43 -6.93 4.40
C MET A 54 14.67 -7.82 4.22
N ALA A 55 14.47 -9.13 4.04
CA ALA A 55 15.56 -10.09 3.86
C ALA A 55 16.28 -9.93 2.52
N ALA A 56 15.53 -9.66 1.44
CA ALA A 56 16.08 -9.53 0.09
C ALA A 56 16.66 -8.15 -0.21
N TYR A 57 16.01 -7.08 0.25
CA TYR A 57 16.28 -5.70 -0.19
C TYR A 57 16.55 -4.70 0.94
N GLY A 58 16.95 -5.17 2.13
CA GLY A 58 17.28 -4.31 3.28
C GLY A 58 18.09 -3.05 2.87
N VAL A 59 17.91 -1.94 3.58
CA VAL A 59 18.30 -0.56 3.15
C VAL A 59 19.68 -0.52 2.49
N ARG A 60 19.68 -0.49 1.15
CA ARG A 60 20.89 -0.45 0.31
C ARG A 60 20.63 0.51 -0.85
N GLY A 61 21.57 1.44 -1.06
CA GLY A 61 21.49 2.44 -2.13
C GLY A 61 22.43 2.19 -3.30
N THR A 62 22.90 0.95 -3.48
CA THR A 62 23.91 0.62 -4.50
C THR A 62 23.36 0.69 -5.92
N ASP A 63 22.07 0.40 -6.08
CA ASP A 63 21.38 0.38 -7.37
C ASP A 63 20.09 1.20 -7.28
N ALA A 64 19.78 1.98 -8.33
CA ALA A 64 18.61 2.86 -8.35
C ALA A 64 17.29 2.11 -8.08
N ARG A 65 17.16 0.87 -8.60
CA ARG A 65 16.01 -0.02 -8.32
C ARG A 65 15.87 -0.34 -6.83
N ILE A 66 16.98 -0.72 -6.19
CA ILE A 66 16.99 -1.10 -4.77
C ILE A 66 16.71 0.14 -3.91
N ALA A 67 17.27 1.30 -4.27
CA ALA A 67 16.98 2.56 -3.61
C ALA A 67 15.49 2.94 -3.68
N VAL A 68 14.86 2.82 -4.86
CA VAL A 68 13.41 3.05 -5.03
C VAL A 68 12.60 2.04 -4.23
N HIS A 69 13.01 0.76 -4.21
CA HIS A 69 12.32 -0.29 -3.45
C HIS A 69 12.39 -0.04 -1.93
N SER A 70 13.57 0.28 -1.39
CA SER A 70 13.74 0.58 0.04
C SER A 70 12.97 1.86 0.44
N ALA A 71 13.01 2.91 -0.39
CA ALA A 71 12.28 4.15 -0.14
C ALA A 71 10.76 3.91 -0.15
N ALA A 72 10.25 3.13 -1.11
CA ALA A 72 8.85 2.72 -1.16
C ALA A 72 8.48 1.92 0.10
N GLY A 73 9.29 0.95 0.51
CA GLY A 73 9.08 0.20 1.75
C GLY A 73 8.94 1.10 2.98
N CYS A 74 9.82 2.10 3.14
CA CYS A 74 9.71 3.09 4.22
C CYS A 74 8.42 3.92 4.16
N PHE A 75 8.06 4.42 2.96
CA PHE A 75 6.83 5.19 2.77
C PHE A 75 5.57 4.37 3.10
N MET A 76 5.58 3.07 2.81
CA MET A 76 4.48 2.15 3.13
C MET A 76 4.22 2.12 4.64
N TYR A 77 5.25 1.91 5.45
CA TYR A 77 5.13 1.91 6.91
C TYR A 77 4.67 3.29 7.44
N GLY A 78 5.20 4.38 6.88
CA GLY A 78 4.75 5.74 7.21
C GLY A 78 3.26 5.97 6.92
N ALA A 79 2.76 5.49 5.77
CA ALA A 79 1.36 5.60 5.39
C ALA A 79 0.43 4.75 6.28
N VAL A 80 0.87 3.57 6.73
CA VAL A 80 0.13 2.76 7.73
C VAL A 80 0.06 3.52 9.05
N ALA A 81 1.18 4.06 9.54
CA ALA A 81 1.21 4.82 10.80
C ALA A 81 0.31 6.06 10.72
N ALA A 82 0.36 6.79 9.61
CA ALA A 82 -0.52 7.93 9.34
C ALA A 82 -1.99 7.51 9.36
N LYS A 83 -2.36 6.39 8.72
CA LYS A 83 -3.73 5.87 8.74
C LYS A 83 -4.21 5.55 10.15
N ILE A 84 -3.37 4.94 10.99
CA ILE A 84 -3.69 4.63 12.40
C ILE A 84 -3.93 5.92 13.19
N LEU A 85 -3.11 6.95 12.96
CA LEU A 85 -3.30 8.28 13.56
C LEU A 85 -4.58 8.96 13.06
N VAL A 86 -4.88 8.84 11.76
CA VAL A 86 -6.08 9.40 11.14
C VAL A 86 -7.34 8.81 11.78
N VAL A 87 -7.40 7.49 11.94
CA VAL A 87 -8.54 6.81 12.55
C VAL A 87 -8.66 7.11 14.04
N ARG A 88 -7.54 7.33 14.75
CA ARG A 88 -7.56 7.68 16.18
C ARG A 88 -7.90 9.16 16.45
N THR A 89 -7.84 10.02 15.43
CA THR A 89 -8.03 11.47 15.59
C THR A 89 -9.38 11.89 15.03
N SER A 90 -10.27 12.36 15.90
CA SER A 90 -11.63 12.79 15.54
C SER A 90 -11.73 14.13 14.82
N ARG A 91 -10.61 14.86 14.64
CA ARG A 91 -10.57 16.23 14.08
C ARG A 91 -10.00 16.32 12.65
N LEU A 92 -9.72 15.21 11.99
CA LEU A 92 -9.11 15.23 10.65
C LEU A 92 -10.16 15.29 9.54
N PRO A 93 -9.87 15.97 8.42
CA PRO A 93 -10.79 16.08 7.30
C PRO A 93 -11.07 14.72 6.69
N GLY A 94 -12.31 14.50 6.22
CA GLY A 94 -12.74 13.22 5.62
C GLY A 94 -11.90 12.76 4.42
N TRP A 95 -11.14 13.66 3.79
CA TRP A 95 -10.22 13.36 2.69
C TRP A 95 -8.88 12.74 3.15
N ALA A 96 -8.54 12.80 4.43
CA ALA A 96 -7.31 12.20 4.95
C ALA A 96 -7.30 10.67 4.84
N LEU A 97 -8.47 10.04 5.02
CA LEU A 97 -8.66 8.59 4.88
C LEU A 97 -8.37 8.09 3.45
N PRO A 98 -8.98 8.66 2.38
CA PRO A 98 -8.70 8.25 1.02
C PRO A 98 -7.26 8.58 0.58
N VAL A 99 -6.66 9.70 1.03
CA VAL A 99 -5.24 10.00 0.73
C VAL A 99 -4.32 8.97 1.34
N ALA A 100 -4.50 8.64 2.62
CA ALA A 100 -3.67 7.64 3.29
C ALA A 100 -3.84 6.26 2.62
N GLY A 101 -5.08 5.89 2.27
CA GLY A 101 -5.36 4.67 1.49
C GLY A 101 -4.71 4.67 0.10
N GLY A 102 -4.79 5.78 -0.61
CA GLY A 102 -4.19 5.99 -1.92
C GLY A 102 -2.67 5.87 -1.88
N SER A 103 -2.02 6.50 -0.90
CA SER A 103 -0.57 6.41 -0.72
C SER A 103 -0.09 4.98 -0.44
N LEU A 104 -0.85 4.19 0.33
CA LEU A 104 -0.55 2.76 0.56
C LEU A 104 -0.60 1.98 -0.75
N LEU A 105 -1.69 2.14 -1.51
CA LEU A 105 -1.86 1.43 -2.77
C LEU A 105 -0.81 1.83 -3.82
N THR A 106 -0.50 3.11 -3.92
CA THR A 106 0.57 3.63 -4.78
C THR A 106 1.91 2.96 -4.46
N THR A 107 2.23 2.87 -3.17
CA THR A 107 3.49 2.30 -2.72
C THR A 107 3.56 0.80 -3.01
N VAL A 108 2.45 0.06 -2.85
CA VAL A 108 2.35 -1.35 -3.25
C VAL A 108 2.64 -1.54 -4.74
N VAL A 109 2.10 -0.67 -5.60
CA VAL A 109 2.34 -0.73 -7.05
C VAL A 109 3.83 -0.49 -7.36
N VAL A 110 4.48 0.47 -6.69
CA VAL A 110 5.92 0.72 -6.87
C VAL A 110 6.78 -0.46 -6.40
N LEU A 111 6.43 -1.07 -5.26
CA LEU A 111 7.10 -2.28 -4.75
C LEU A 111 6.95 -3.45 -5.72
N TRP A 112 5.76 -3.65 -6.27
CA TRP A 112 5.50 -4.67 -7.28
C TRP A 112 6.31 -4.43 -8.56
N TYR A 113 6.32 -3.19 -9.06
CA TYR A 113 7.05 -2.78 -10.27
C TYR A 113 8.56 -3.04 -10.13
N THR A 114 9.14 -2.75 -8.97
CA THR A 114 10.58 -2.94 -8.70
C THR A 114 10.98 -4.39 -8.38
N SER A 115 10.00 -5.30 -8.19
CA SER A 115 10.24 -6.69 -7.80
C SER A 115 9.72 -7.68 -8.84
N ALA A 116 8.40 -7.87 -8.90
CA ALA A 116 7.77 -8.90 -9.71
C ALA A 116 7.84 -8.59 -11.20
N LEU A 117 7.59 -7.33 -11.59
CA LEU A 117 7.70 -6.95 -12.99
C LEU A 117 9.14 -7.06 -13.48
N TRP A 118 10.13 -6.66 -12.67
CA TRP A 118 11.54 -6.80 -13.00
C TRP A 118 11.92 -8.27 -13.26
N ASP A 119 11.47 -9.18 -12.40
CA ASP A 119 11.72 -10.61 -12.53
C ASP A 119 11.07 -11.19 -13.80
N PHE A 120 9.80 -10.84 -14.05
CA PHE A 120 9.07 -11.30 -15.24
C PHE A 120 9.53 -10.63 -16.55
N ASN A 121 10.20 -9.48 -16.48
CA ASN A 121 10.64 -8.71 -17.63
C ASN A 121 12.14 -8.86 -17.90
N ASN A 122 12.65 -10.10 -17.84
CA ASN A 122 14.05 -10.44 -18.11
C ASN A 122 15.05 -9.53 -17.35
N PHE A 123 14.81 -9.31 -16.06
CA PHE A 123 15.66 -8.47 -15.20
C PHE A 123 15.81 -7.01 -15.68
N SER A 124 14.81 -6.50 -16.40
CA SER A 124 14.80 -5.15 -16.97
C SER A 124 13.60 -4.36 -16.48
N VAL A 125 13.78 -3.09 -16.13
CA VAL A 125 12.70 -2.16 -15.80
C VAL A 125 12.69 -1.02 -16.83
N PRO A 126 11.63 -0.81 -17.62
CA PRO A 126 11.66 0.15 -18.74
C PRO A 126 11.91 1.61 -18.37
N LEU A 127 11.99 1.95 -17.08
CA LEU A 127 12.07 3.33 -16.56
C LEU A 127 13.23 3.56 -15.56
N LEU A 128 14.08 2.55 -15.31
CA LEU A 128 15.16 2.55 -14.31
C LEU A 128 16.38 1.80 -14.85
#